data_AF-A0A0F8YK35-F1
#
_entry.id   AF-A0A0F8YK35-F1
#
_cell.length_a   1.000
_cell.length_b   1.000
_cell.length_c   1.000
_cell.angle_alpha   90.00
_cell.angle_beta   90.00
_cell.angle_gamma   90.00
#
_symmetry.space_group_name_H-M   'P 1'
#
loop_
_entity.id
_entity.type
_entity.pdbx_description
1 polymer ?
#
loop_
_entity_poly.entity_id
_entity_poly.type
_entity_poly.pdbx_seq_one_letter_code
_entity_poly.pdbx_strand_id
1 'polypeptide(L)' 'MAKEYKRQWVVKSNSGKGSYIISENFDGSYECSCRGWTGHYPRTDCKHIREVLAGGGQPSGKP' A
#
# COMPACT_ATOMS: atom_id res chain seq x y z
N MET A 1 -1.99 -16.11 -12.56
CA MET A 1 -0.80 -15.85 -11.73
C MET A 1 -1.20 -14.84 -10.67
N ALA A 2 -1.49 -15.29 -9.44
CA ALA A 2 -1.70 -14.36 -8.33
C ALA A 2 -0.32 -13.85 -7.95
N LYS A 3 -0.10 -12.53 -7.96
CA LYS A 3 1.12 -11.97 -7.35
C LYS A 3 1.04 -12.30 -5.87
N GLU A 4 1.91 -13.20 -5.43
CA GLU A 4 2.03 -13.56 -4.02
C GLU A 4 2.66 -12.36 -3.31
N TYR A 5 1.85 -11.64 -2.55
CA TYR A 5 2.33 -10.58 -1.67
C TYR A 5 2.49 -11.18 -0.28
N LYS A 6 3.60 -10.87 0.38
CA LYS A 6 3.89 -11.33 1.73
C LYS A 6 2.86 -10.79 2.73
N ARG A 7 2.47 -9.53 2.58
CA ARG A 7 1.45 -8.85 3.40
C ARG A 7 0.70 -7.81 2.59
N GLN A 8 -0.54 -7.56 2.95
CA GLN A 8 -1.33 -6.48 2.36
C GLN A 8 -2.06 -5.66 3.42
N TRP A 9 -2.20 -4.37 3.16
CA TRP A 9 -2.91 -3.42 4.00
C TRP A 9 -3.85 -2.56 3.17
N VAL A 10 -4.94 -2.15 3.77
CA VAL A 10 -5.94 -1.25 3.23
C VAL A 10 -5.86 0.06 4.01
N VAL A 11 -5.47 1.13 3.32
CA VAL A 11 -5.42 2.48 3.87
C VAL A 11 -6.58 3.28 3.32
N LYS A 12 -7.40 3.86 4.20
CA LYS A 12 -8.50 4.73 3.78
C LYS A 12 -7.94 6.09 3.36
N SER A 13 -8.47 6.64 2.28
CA SER A 13 -8.18 8.03 1.89
C SER A 13 -8.70 8.97 2.97
N ASN A 14 -7.89 9.95 3.40
CA ASN A 14 -8.32 10.97 4.36
C ASN A 14 -9.56 11.76 3.87
N SER A 15 -9.72 11.93 2.55
CA SER A 15 -10.88 12.58 1.92
C SER A 15 -12.14 11.70 1.84
N GLY A 16 -12.16 10.50 2.44
CA GLY A 16 -13.32 9.59 2.48
C GLY A 16 -13.69 8.92 1.15
N LYS A 17 -13.11 9.35 0.02
CA LYS A 17 -13.35 8.77 -1.30
C LYS A 17 -12.29 7.73 -1.67
N GLY A 18 -12.46 6.52 -1.12
CA GLY A 18 -11.75 5.32 -1.56
C GLY A 18 -10.75 4.76 -0.56
N SER A 19 -10.33 3.52 -0.83
CA SER A 19 -9.30 2.82 -0.07
C SER A 19 -8.16 2.44 -1.01
N TYR A 20 -6.93 2.59 -0.54
CA TYR A 20 -5.73 2.19 -1.25
C TYR A 20 -5.20 0.89 -0.69
N ILE A 21 -4.77 0.00 -1.58
CA ILE A 21 -4.14 -1.27 -1.21
C ILE A 21 -2.64 -1.07 -1.24
N ILE A 22 -1.99 -1.44 -0.14
CA ILE A 22 -0.54 -1.49 0.01
C ILE A 22 -0.17 -2.96 0.08
N SER A 23 0.79 -3.40 -0.73
CA SER A 23 1.26 -4.78 -0.74
C SER A 23 2.76 -4.82 -0.48
N GLU A 24 3.19 -5.64 0.46
CA GLU A 24 4.60 -5.96 0.70
C GLU A 24 4.97 -7.18 -0.13
N ASN A 25 5.99 -7.04 -0.97
CA ASN A 25 6.61 -8.14 -1.69
C ASN A 25 7.55 -8.92 -0.78
N PHE A 26 7.87 -10.15 -1.19
CA PHE A 26 8.83 -11.00 -0.47
C PHE A 26 10.25 -10.40 -0.44
N ASP A 27 10.58 -9.55 -1.41
CA ASP A 27 11.83 -8.78 -1.47
C ASP A 27 11.89 -7.65 -0.41
N GLY A 28 10.78 -7.34 0.27
CA GLY A 28 10.68 -6.22 1.20
C GLY A 28 10.32 -4.89 0.54
N SER A 29 10.07 -4.89 -0.77
CA SER A 29 9.52 -3.74 -1.48
C SER A 29 8.02 -3.58 -1.24
N TYR A 30 7.54 -2.33 -1.19
CA TYR A 30 6.13 -1.99 -0.99
C TYR A 30 5.53 -1.39 -2.26
N GLU A 31 4.33 -1.86 -2.61
CA GLU A 31 3.55 -1.37 -3.74
C GLU A 31 2.27 -0.71 -3.24
N CYS A 32 1.96 0.50 -3.70
CA CYS A 32 0.72 1.19 -3.36
C CYS A 32 -0.17 1.39 -4.59
N SER A 33 -1.45 1.05 -4.47
CA SER A 33 -2.45 1.24 -5.53
C SER A 33 -2.88 2.71 -5.75
N CYS A 34 -2.33 3.67 -4.98
CA CYS A 34 -2.70 5.07 -5.13
C CYS A 34 -2.12 5.69 -6.42
N ARG A 35 -2.91 6.55 -7.07
CA ARG A 35 -2.53 7.23 -8.32
C ARG A 35 -1.27 8.09 -8.19
N GLY A 36 -1.05 8.67 -7.01
CA GLY A 36 0.16 9.43 -6.71
C GLY A 36 1.43 8.57 -6.71
N TRP A 37 1.34 7.30 -6.34
CA TRP A 37 2.49 6.38 -6.36
C TRP A 37 2.69 5.73 -7.73
N THR A 38 1.60 5.35 -8.41
CA THR A 38 1.70 4.74 -9.74
C THR A 38 2.10 5.74 -10.82
N GLY A 39 1.71 7.02 -10.66
CA GLY A 39 1.96 8.09 -11.64
C GLY A 39 3.22 8.92 -11.42
N HIS A 40 3.91 8.81 -10.29
CA HIS A 40 5.13 9.59 -10.00
C HIS A 40 6.36 8.70 -9.82
N TYR A 41 7.52 9.19 -10.26
CA TYR A 41 8.84 8.61 -10.04
C TYR A 41 9.79 9.71 -9.53
N PRO A 42 10.57 9.49 -8.47
CA PRO A 42 10.76 8.25 -7.70
C PRO A 42 9.60 7.90 -6.76
N ARG A 43 9.40 6.59 -6.55
CA ARG A 43 8.25 6.00 -5.82
C ARG A 43 8.49 5.83 -4.31
N THR A 44 9.19 6.76 -3.67
CA THR A 44 9.63 6.65 -2.27
C THR A 44 8.75 7.38 -1.27
N ASP A 45 7.89 8.32 -1.70
CA ASP A 45 7.14 9.21 -0.80
C ASP A 45 5.63 8.95 -0.73
N CYS A 46 5.18 7.70 -0.94
CA CYS A 46 3.75 7.45 -0.73
C CYS A 46 3.41 7.51 0.76
N LYS A 47 2.63 8.54 1.13
CA LYS A 47 2.08 8.68 2.49
C LYS A 47 1.39 7.42 3.01
N HIS A 48 0.75 6.64 2.13
CA HIS A 48 0.05 5.43 2.54
C HIS A 48 1.00 4.28 2.89
N ILE A 49 2.13 4.16 2.17
CA ILE A 49 3.18 3.19 2.52
C ILE A 49 3.82 3.60 3.85
N ARG A 50 4.12 4.89 4.01
CA ARG A 50 4.67 5.44 5.27
C ARG A 50 3.71 5.22 6.44
N GLU A 51 2.41 5.39 6.24
CA GLU A 51 1.39 5.10 7.25
C GLU A 51 1.41 3.62 7.65
N VAL A 52 1.46 2.70 6.69
CA VAL A 52 1.55 1.25 6.95
C VAL A 52 2.84 0.90 7.71
N LEU A 53 3.98 1.46 7.30
CA LEU A 53 5.26 1.27 7.97
C LEU A 53 5.27 1.82 9.40
N ALA A 54 4.49 2.85 9.68
CA ALA A 54 4.29 3.40 11.01
C ALA A 54 3.28 2.60 11.87
N GLY A 55 2.72 1.51 11.35
CA GLY A 55 1.71 0.67 12.03
C GLY A 55 0.26 1.11 11.79
N GLY A 56 0.03 2.04 10.87
CA GLY A 56 -1.30 2.43 10.39
C GLY A 56 -1.82 1.52 9.27
N GLY A 57 -3.03 1.83 8.78
CA GLY A 57 -3.73 0.99 7.80
C GLY A 57 -4.32 -0.30 8.41
N GLN A 58 -5.42 -0.79 7.83
CA GLN A 58 -6.01 -2.06 8.24
C GLN A 58 -5.35 -3.22 7.48
N PRO A 59 -4.83 -4.26 8.13
CA PRO A 59 -4.34 -5.44 7.41
C PRO A 59 -5.48 -6.01 6.55
N SER A 60 -5.23 -6.13 5.24
CA SER A 60 -6.13 -6.80 4.32
C SER A 60 -5.96 -8.29 4.59
N GLY A 61 -6.72 -8.83 5.53
CA GLY A 61 -6.62 -10.22 5.99
C GLY A 61 -7.05 -11.25 4.94
N LYS A 62 -6.52 -11.18 3.71
CA LYS A 62 -6.52 -12.34 2.81
C LYS A 62 -5.18 -13.07 2.96
N PRO A 63 -5.19 -14.29 3.51
CA PRO A 63 -4.09 -15.23 3.33
C PRO A 63 -3.95 -15.65 1.85
#